data_AF-A0A382HBH4-F1
#
_entry.id   AF-A0A382HBH4-F1
#
_cell.length_a   1.000
_cell.length_b   1.000
_cell.length_c   1.000
_cell.angle_alpha   90.00
_cell.angle_beta   90.00
_cell.angle_gamma   90.00
#
_symmetry.space_group_name_H-M   'P 1'
#
loop_
_entity.id
_entity.type
_entity.pdbx_description
1 polymer ?
#
loop_
_entity_poly.entity_id
_entity_poly.type
_entity_poly.pdbx_seq_one_letter_code
_entity_poly.pdbx_strand_id
1 'polypeptide(L)'
;MVSYCLDTLKKAGADKAACSMNMMEKKELNVEIGEMTLLRTTFNNNMGISVIKDQKKGSTSINKTDKGSIDTAVALVMAMAEGSQPDEAYDIAEQQPSKSFSKGDESANLDTMYQSLEEFVDYVKSTYPKIQLEAAIMDFNHSRSFFQNTNGVDFEIREGMYGFSPMFLSKDGKDTSSFNGTGFSALK
;
A
#
# COMPACT_ATOMS: atom_id res chain seq x y z
N MET A 1 0.73 17.07 -5.85
CA MET A 1 1.35 16.98 -4.51
C MET A 1 2.82 16.58 -4.62
N VAL A 2 3.15 15.50 -5.34
CA VAL A 2 4.56 15.11 -5.59
C VAL A 2 5.39 16.21 -6.26
N SER A 3 4.88 16.84 -7.33
CA SER A 3 5.61 17.92 -8.00
C SER A 3 5.83 19.13 -7.09
N TYR A 4 4.84 19.45 -6.25
CA TYR A 4 4.96 20.50 -5.24
C TYR A 4 6.05 20.17 -4.21
N CYS A 5 6.09 18.94 -3.70
CA CYS A 5 7.16 18.44 -2.81
C CYS A 5 8.54 18.61 -3.47
N LEU A 6 8.67 18.15 -4.71
CA LEU A 6 9.93 18.19 -5.44
C LEU A 6 10.41 19.63 -5.71
N ASP A 7 9.50 20.51 -6.13
CA ASP A 7 9.81 21.94 -6.34
C ASP A 7 10.21 22.64 -5.04
N THR A 8 9.59 22.26 -3.92
CA THR A 8 9.90 22.83 -2.60
C THR A 8 11.27 22.38 -2.11
N LEU A 9 11.65 21.11 -2.33
CA LEU A 9 13.01 20.61 -2.06
C LEU A 9 14.07 21.33 -2.89
N LYS A 10 13.81 21.54 -4.19
CA LYS A 10 14.70 22.32 -5.06
C LYS A 10 14.89 23.74 -4.53
N LYS A 11 13.79 24.41 -4.15
CA LYS A 11 13.85 25.75 -3.55
C LYS A 11 14.56 25.79 -2.19
N ALA A 12 14.49 24.70 -1.42
CA ALA A 12 15.21 24.55 -0.16
C ALA A 12 16.72 24.27 -0.35
N GLY A 13 17.20 24.12 -1.59
CA GLY A 13 18.62 23.99 -1.91
C GLY A 13 19.13 22.56 -2.00
N ALA A 14 18.24 21.56 -2.10
CA ALA A 14 18.60 20.18 -2.39
C ALA A 14 19.41 20.05 -3.68
N ASP A 15 20.50 19.28 -3.67
CA ASP A 15 21.27 19.00 -4.88
C ASP A 15 20.56 17.93 -5.72
N LYS A 16 20.09 16.86 -5.04
CA LYS A 16 19.27 15.81 -5.63
C LYS A 16 18.11 15.48 -4.69
N ALA A 17 16.94 15.17 -5.24
CA ALA A 17 15.80 14.76 -4.43
C ALA A 17 14.87 13.81 -5.19
N ALA A 18 14.11 13.02 -4.44
CA ALA A 18 13.01 12.23 -4.96
C ALA A 18 11.81 12.30 -4.00
N CYS A 19 10.62 12.46 -4.56
CA CYS A 19 9.35 12.35 -3.85
C CYS A 19 8.54 11.20 -4.46
N SER A 20 7.93 10.38 -3.61
CA SER A 20 6.97 9.37 -4.01
C SER A 20 5.65 9.58 -3.27
N MET A 21 4.53 9.22 -3.88
CA MET A 21 3.23 9.23 -3.22
C MET A 21 2.47 7.97 -3.61
N ASN A 22 1.95 7.25 -2.63
CA ASN A 22 1.03 6.14 -2.82
C ASN A 22 -0.32 6.52 -2.21
N MET A 23 -1.37 6.40 -3.00
CA MET A 23 -2.76 6.53 -2.56
C MET A 23 -3.40 5.17 -2.73
N MET A 24 -4.05 4.67 -1.69
CA MET A 24 -4.68 3.35 -1.68
C MET A 24 -6.13 3.47 -1.23
N GLU A 25 -7.02 2.82 -1.97
CA GLU A 25 -8.38 2.49 -1.55
C GLU A 25 -8.45 0.99 -1.34
N LYS A 26 -8.85 0.57 -0.13
CA LYS A 26 -9.10 -0.84 0.18
C LYS A 26 -10.58 -1.05 0.47
N LYS A 27 -11.21 -1.98 -0.23
CA LYS A 27 -12.54 -2.51 0.10
C LYS A 27 -12.39 -3.90 0.67
N GLU A 28 -12.99 -4.16 1.82
CA GLU A 28 -12.80 -5.38 2.60
C GLU A 28 -14.14 -5.93 3.06
N LEU A 29 -14.35 -7.23 2.83
CA LEU A 29 -15.44 -8.05 3.33
C LEU A 29 -14.89 -9.05 4.33
N ASN A 30 -15.52 -9.14 5.50
CA ASN A 30 -15.12 -10.07 6.56
C ASN A 30 -16.23 -11.07 6.87
N VAL A 31 -15.81 -12.29 7.14
CA VAL A 31 -16.58 -13.35 7.78
C VAL A 31 -15.99 -13.57 9.17
N GLU A 32 -16.84 -13.70 10.18
CA GLU A 32 -16.47 -14.16 11.52
C GLU A 32 -17.41 -15.29 11.94
N ILE A 33 -16.84 -16.37 12.47
CA ILE A 33 -17.61 -17.55 12.93
C ILE A 33 -18.57 -18.06 11.82
N GLY A 34 -18.10 -18.03 10.57
CA GLY A 34 -18.87 -18.48 9.40
C GLY A 34 -19.98 -17.53 8.94
N GLU A 35 -20.14 -16.36 9.53
CA GLU A 35 -21.15 -15.36 9.14
C GLU A 35 -20.50 -14.09 8.60
N MET A 36 -21.08 -13.49 7.57
CA MET A 36 -20.62 -12.21 7.02
C MET A 36 -20.87 -11.07 8.01
N THR A 37 -19.84 -10.32 8.39
CA THR A 37 -19.93 -9.34 9.48
C THR A 37 -19.68 -7.89 9.09
N LEU A 38 -18.80 -7.63 8.11
CA LEU A 38 -18.35 -6.27 7.82
C LEU A 38 -18.07 -6.07 6.33
N LEU A 39 -18.58 -4.97 5.78
CA LEU A 39 -18.07 -4.34 4.56
C LEU A 39 -17.46 -3.00 4.95
N ARG A 40 -16.19 -2.78 4.60
CA ARG A 40 -15.46 -1.55 4.94
C ARG A 40 -14.67 -1.03 3.75
N THR A 41 -14.68 0.29 3.58
CA THR A 41 -13.76 1.01 2.69
C THR A 41 -12.78 1.81 3.54
N THR A 42 -11.48 1.68 3.26
CA THR A 42 -10.43 2.49 3.89
C THR A 42 -9.59 3.18 2.84
N PHE A 43 -9.12 4.38 3.18
CA PHE A 43 -8.21 5.16 2.36
C PHE A 43 -6.90 5.34 3.10
N ASN A 44 -5.79 5.11 2.42
CA ASN A 44 -4.46 5.34 2.96
C ASN A 44 -3.64 6.16 1.96
N ASN A 45 -2.95 7.17 2.46
CA ASN A 45 -2.02 7.97 1.67
C ASN A 45 -0.68 7.97 2.37
N ASN A 46 0.39 7.77 1.61
CA ASN A 46 1.76 7.87 2.10
C ASN A 46 2.60 8.64 1.08
N MET A 47 3.35 9.63 1.54
CA MET A 47 4.32 10.36 0.74
C MET A 47 5.72 10.13 1.28
N GLY A 48 6.59 9.53 0.48
CA GLY A 48 8.00 9.39 0.76
C GLY A 48 8.78 10.59 0.22
N ILE A 49 9.73 11.09 1.00
CA ILE A 49 10.56 12.24 0.65
C ILE A 49 12.01 11.87 0.94
N SER A 50 12.89 12.05 -0.04
CA SER A 50 14.33 11.85 0.13
C SER A 50 15.11 12.97 -0.53
N VAL A 51 16.21 13.34 0.11
CA VAL A 51 17.08 14.42 -0.34
C VAL A 51 18.54 14.03 -0.22
N ILE A 52 19.36 14.54 -1.11
CA ILE A 52 20.81 14.55 -1.02
C ILE A 52 21.27 16.01 -1.10
N LYS A 53 22.05 16.43 -0.12
CA LYS A 53 22.67 17.75 -0.06
C LYS A 53 24.10 17.62 0.44
N ASP A 54 25.07 18.15 -0.29
CA ASP A 54 26.51 18.07 0.05
C ASP A 54 26.96 16.62 0.30
N GLN A 55 26.47 15.70 -0.54
CA GLN A 55 26.67 14.24 -0.45
C GLN A 55 26.11 13.60 0.82
N LYS A 56 25.26 14.30 1.57
CA LYS A 56 24.58 13.78 2.75
C LYS A 56 23.12 13.49 2.46
N LYS A 57 22.53 12.46 3.08
CA LYS A 57 21.19 11.97 2.75
C LYS A 57 20.24 12.12 3.92
N GLY A 58 19.05 12.62 3.61
CA GLY A 58 17.89 12.63 4.49
C GLY A 58 16.72 11.91 3.85
N SER A 59 15.90 11.24 4.65
CA SER A 59 14.64 10.66 4.18
C SER A 59 13.58 10.67 5.27
N THR A 60 12.33 10.95 4.90
CA THR A 60 11.17 10.90 5.77
C THR A 60 9.93 10.47 5.00
N SER A 61 8.85 10.15 5.72
CA SER A 61 7.55 9.84 5.13
C SER A 61 6.41 10.45 5.93
N ILE A 62 5.37 10.91 5.24
CA ILE A 62 4.18 11.52 5.85
C ILE A 62 2.89 10.95 5.27
N ASN A 63 1.85 10.87 6.09
CA ASN A 63 0.52 10.43 5.63
C ASN A 63 -0.39 11.62 5.27
N LYS A 64 -0.11 12.80 5.82
CA LYS A 64 -0.88 14.03 5.56
C LYS A 64 -0.18 14.83 4.48
N THR A 65 -0.83 14.97 3.32
CA THR A 65 -0.20 15.50 2.10
C THR A 65 -0.67 16.91 1.73
N ASP A 66 -1.26 17.65 2.68
CA ASP A 66 -1.51 19.07 2.49
C ASP A 66 -0.19 19.86 2.42
N LYS A 67 -0.22 21.05 1.80
CA LYS A 67 0.99 21.85 1.55
C LYS A 67 1.78 22.15 2.83
N GLY A 68 1.12 22.51 3.93
CA GLY A 68 1.81 22.83 5.19
C GLY A 68 2.51 21.62 5.80
N SER A 69 1.89 20.44 5.71
CA SER A 69 2.52 19.18 6.12
C SER A 69 3.73 18.83 5.24
N ILE A 70 3.63 19.06 3.92
CA ILE A 70 4.76 18.89 2.99
C ILE A 70 5.89 19.85 3.31
N ASP A 71 5.60 21.13 3.51
CA ASP A 71 6.61 22.16 3.82
C ASP A 71 7.36 21.81 5.11
N THR A 72 6.63 21.34 6.13
CA THR A 72 7.22 20.87 7.40
C THR A 72 8.13 19.66 7.18
N ALA A 73 7.69 18.69 6.37
CA ALA A 73 8.47 17.50 6.06
C ALA A 73 9.72 17.82 5.22
N VAL A 74 9.65 18.80 4.32
CA VAL A 74 10.80 19.31 3.57
C VAL A 74 11.82 19.95 4.50
N ALA A 75 11.40 20.80 5.44
CA ALA A 75 12.32 21.38 6.42
C ALA A 75 13.00 20.28 7.27
N LEU A 76 12.22 19.29 7.71
CA LEU A 76 12.73 18.15 8.47
C LEU A 76 13.76 17.33 7.69
N VAL A 77 13.46 16.96 6.44
CA VAL A 77 14.35 16.07 5.66
C VAL A 77 15.65 16.76 5.28
N MET A 78 15.64 18.08 5.07
CA MET A 78 16.86 18.88 4.87
C MET A 78 17.73 18.89 6.12
N ALA A 79 17.14 19.11 7.30
CA ALA A 79 17.87 19.06 8.58
C ALA A 79 18.43 17.66 8.87
N MET A 80 17.70 16.60 8.51
CA MET A 80 18.19 15.21 8.62
C MET A 80 19.41 14.98 7.71
N ALA A 81 19.40 15.50 6.48
CA ALA A 81 20.55 15.42 5.60
C ALA A 81 21.74 16.17 6.18
N GLU A 82 21.57 17.38 6.72
CA GLU A 82 22.66 18.13 7.36
C GLU A 82 23.38 17.34 8.47
N GLY A 83 22.60 16.62 9.28
CA GLY A 83 23.09 15.77 10.37
C GLY A 83 23.69 14.43 9.94
N SER A 84 23.59 14.04 8.66
CA SER A 84 24.12 12.76 8.17
C SER A 84 25.60 12.84 7.80
N GLN A 85 26.26 11.67 7.72
CA GLN A 85 27.60 11.59 7.15
C GLN A 85 27.54 11.74 5.62
N PRO A 86 28.55 12.38 5.00
CA PRO A 86 28.66 12.44 3.55
C PRO A 86 29.07 11.07 2.99
N ASP A 87 28.55 10.73 1.82
CA ASP A 87 28.84 9.51 1.08
C ASP A 87 28.78 9.80 -0.43
N GLU A 88 29.91 9.61 -1.11
CA GLU A 88 30.05 9.85 -2.56
C GLU A 88 29.20 8.88 -3.39
N ALA A 89 28.78 7.75 -2.82
CA ALA A 89 27.92 6.77 -3.49
C ALA A 89 26.44 7.17 -3.50
N TYR A 90 26.05 8.26 -2.82
CA TYR A 90 24.66 8.73 -2.83
C TYR A 90 24.28 9.35 -4.18
N ASP A 91 23.30 8.73 -4.83
CA ASP A 91 22.69 9.24 -6.05
C ASP A 91 21.19 8.89 -6.16
N ILE A 92 20.54 9.41 -7.19
CA ILE A 92 19.20 9.10 -7.64
C ILE A 92 19.23 8.59 -9.08
N ALA A 93 18.18 7.89 -9.51
CA ALA A 93 18.07 7.43 -10.89
C ALA A 93 18.25 8.58 -11.90
N GLU A 94 18.96 8.29 -13.00
CA GLU A 94 19.10 9.20 -14.14
C GLU A 94 17.76 9.51 -14.79
N GLN A 95 17.75 10.53 -15.66
CA GLN A 95 16.56 10.93 -16.40
C GLN A 95 15.99 9.75 -17.19
N GLN A 96 14.67 9.57 -17.11
CA GLN A 96 13.93 8.61 -17.91
C GLN A 96 12.69 9.29 -18.49
N PRO A 97 12.22 8.90 -19.70
CA PRO A 97 10.97 9.42 -20.24
C PRO A 97 9.81 9.14 -19.29
N SER A 98 8.87 10.10 -19.16
CA SER A 98 7.67 9.92 -18.37
C SER A 98 6.89 8.69 -18.81
N LYS A 99 6.39 7.88 -17.87
CA LYS A 99 5.66 6.64 -18.14
C LYS A 99 4.49 6.46 -17.18
N SER A 100 3.41 5.87 -17.70
CA SER A 100 2.28 5.41 -16.91
C SER A 100 2.17 3.89 -17.04
N PHE A 101 2.01 3.20 -15.92
CA PHE A 101 1.85 1.76 -15.85
C PHE A 101 0.49 1.44 -15.21
N SER A 102 -0.20 0.41 -15.70
CA SER A 102 -1.41 -0.11 -15.05
C SER A 102 -1.44 -1.63 -15.11
N LYS A 103 -1.96 -2.26 -14.06
CA LYS A 103 -2.27 -3.69 -14.02
C LYS A 103 -3.45 -3.98 -13.08
N GLY A 104 -4.24 -4.98 -13.42
CA GLY A 104 -5.44 -5.35 -12.67
C GLY A 104 -6.61 -4.39 -12.86
N ASP A 105 -7.66 -4.59 -12.06
CA ASP A 105 -8.89 -3.82 -12.15
C ASP A 105 -8.73 -2.41 -11.57
N GLU A 106 -9.43 -1.42 -12.12
CA GLU A 106 -9.42 -0.05 -11.57
C GLU A 106 -10.45 0.12 -10.42
N SER A 107 -11.33 -0.85 -10.20
CA SER A 107 -12.35 -0.83 -9.15
C SER A 107 -12.83 -2.23 -8.78
N ALA A 108 -13.20 -2.44 -7.51
CA ALA A 108 -13.74 -3.71 -7.05
C ALA A 108 -15.09 -4.03 -7.70
N ASN A 109 -15.27 -5.28 -8.12
CA ASN A 109 -16.60 -5.86 -8.36
C ASN A 109 -17.14 -6.45 -7.04
N LEU A 110 -17.86 -5.63 -6.27
CA LEU A 110 -18.37 -6.00 -4.94
C LEU A 110 -19.34 -7.17 -4.97
N ASP A 111 -20.19 -7.27 -6.00
CA ASP A 111 -21.13 -8.38 -6.14
C ASP A 111 -20.39 -9.71 -6.31
N THR A 112 -19.34 -9.73 -7.15
CA THR A 112 -18.50 -10.93 -7.29
C THR A 112 -17.77 -11.26 -6.00
N MET A 113 -17.22 -10.26 -5.30
CA MET A 113 -16.54 -10.50 -4.03
C MET A 113 -17.49 -11.10 -2.99
N TYR A 114 -18.69 -10.54 -2.86
CA TYR A 114 -19.71 -11.05 -1.95
C TYR A 114 -20.08 -12.49 -2.31
N GLN A 115 -20.42 -12.74 -3.57
CA GLN A 115 -20.82 -14.06 -4.05
C GLN A 115 -19.70 -15.10 -3.84
N SER A 116 -18.45 -14.76 -4.19
CA SER A 116 -17.32 -15.68 -4.04
C SER A 116 -17.01 -16.01 -2.57
N LEU A 117 -17.21 -15.04 -1.66
CA LEU A 117 -17.02 -15.25 -0.23
C LEU A 117 -18.14 -16.11 0.35
N GLU A 118 -19.40 -15.85 -0.02
CA GLU A 118 -20.57 -16.67 0.36
C GLU A 118 -20.42 -18.11 -0.11
N GLU A 119 -20.07 -18.31 -1.39
CA GLU A 119 -19.83 -19.64 -1.97
C GLU A 119 -18.70 -20.39 -1.25
N PHE A 120 -17.63 -19.70 -0.83
CA PHE A 120 -16.55 -20.30 -0.06
C PHE A 120 -17.03 -20.76 1.32
N VAL A 121 -17.80 -19.94 2.04
CA VAL A 121 -18.35 -20.28 3.36
C VAL A 121 -19.25 -21.52 3.27
N ASP A 122 -20.16 -21.55 2.30
CA ASP A 122 -21.05 -22.68 2.06
C ASP A 122 -20.30 -23.95 1.67
N TYR A 123 -19.26 -23.82 0.84
CA TYR A 123 -18.40 -24.92 0.45
C TYR A 123 -17.68 -25.53 1.66
N VAL A 124 -17.09 -24.71 2.53
CA VAL A 124 -16.40 -25.19 3.74
C VAL A 124 -17.37 -25.91 4.67
N LYS A 125 -18.55 -25.31 4.91
CA LYS A 125 -19.58 -25.87 5.81
C LYS A 125 -20.13 -27.21 5.31
N SER A 126 -20.35 -27.34 4.00
CA SER A 126 -20.91 -28.56 3.40
C SER A 126 -19.88 -29.67 3.22
N THR A 127 -18.64 -29.33 2.85
CA THR A 127 -17.61 -30.31 2.48
C THR A 127 -16.75 -30.73 3.67
N TYR A 128 -16.49 -29.83 4.61
CA TYR A 128 -15.60 -30.05 5.75
C TYR A 128 -16.30 -29.71 7.08
N PRO A 129 -17.30 -30.49 7.53
CA PRO A 129 -18.14 -30.15 8.68
C PRO A 129 -17.40 -30.09 10.03
N LYS A 130 -16.17 -30.63 10.09
CA LYS A 130 -15.29 -30.51 11.27
C LYS A 130 -14.52 -29.18 11.29
N ILE A 131 -14.44 -28.48 10.16
CA ILE A 131 -13.76 -27.18 10.07
C ILE A 131 -14.70 -26.11 10.62
N GLN A 132 -14.19 -25.32 11.56
CA GLN A 132 -14.80 -24.08 12.02
C GLN A 132 -14.04 -22.92 11.40
N LEU A 133 -14.74 -22.15 10.56
CA LEU A 133 -14.20 -20.95 9.95
C LEU A 133 -14.28 -19.81 10.97
N GLU A 134 -13.14 -19.44 11.53
CA GLU A 134 -13.04 -18.42 12.57
C GLU A 134 -13.10 -17.02 11.96
N ALA A 135 -12.33 -16.81 10.89
CA ALA A 135 -12.36 -15.60 10.12
C ALA A 135 -12.11 -15.88 8.63
N ALA A 136 -12.69 -15.09 7.74
CA ALA A 136 -12.21 -14.99 6.36
C ALA A 136 -12.27 -13.53 5.90
N ILE A 137 -11.19 -13.08 5.27
CA ILE A 137 -11.06 -11.72 4.77
C ILE A 137 -10.94 -11.80 3.26
N MET A 138 -11.87 -11.17 2.54
CA MET A 138 -11.75 -10.91 1.12
C MET A 138 -11.62 -9.41 0.89
N ASP A 139 -10.59 -9.00 0.17
CA ASP A 139 -10.37 -7.59 -0.10
C ASP A 139 -9.98 -7.29 -1.53
N PHE A 140 -10.17 -6.03 -1.91
CA PHE A 140 -9.66 -5.44 -3.12
C PHE A 140 -8.88 -4.18 -2.75
N ASN A 141 -7.62 -4.12 -3.17
CA ASN A 141 -6.78 -2.93 -3.01
C ASN A 141 -6.59 -2.31 -4.38
N HIS A 142 -6.99 -1.05 -4.52
CA HIS A 142 -6.59 -0.20 -5.63
C HIS A 142 -5.55 0.79 -5.14
N SER A 143 -4.45 0.92 -5.87
CA SER A 143 -3.42 1.90 -5.56
C SER A 143 -3.09 2.75 -6.77
N ARG A 144 -2.84 4.03 -6.50
CA ARG A 144 -2.28 5.00 -7.45
C ARG A 144 -1.00 5.57 -6.86
N SER A 145 0.11 5.26 -7.50
CA SER A 145 1.45 5.68 -7.08
C SER A 145 2.05 6.66 -8.07
N PHE A 146 2.80 7.61 -7.53
CA PHE A 146 3.57 8.59 -8.27
C PHE A 146 5.01 8.58 -7.78
N PHE A 147 5.97 8.69 -8.69
CA PHE A 147 7.38 8.83 -8.36
C PHE A 147 8.00 9.92 -9.23
N GLN A 148 8.62 10.92 -8.60
CA GLN A 148 9.36 11.97 -9.31
C GLN A 148 10.70 12.25 -8.64
N ASN A 149 11.70 12.61 -9.43
CA ASN A 149 13.02 13.01 -8.92
C ASN A 149 13.59 14.24 -9.64
N THR A 150 14.64 14.84 -9.09
CA THR A 150 15.25 16.06 -9.63
C THR A 150 15.97 15.85 -10.97
N ASN A 151 16.32 14.61 -11.31
CA ASN A 151 16.88 14.23 -12.62
C ASN A 151 15.82 14.14 -13.72
N GLY A 152 14.52 14.30 -13.39
CA GLY A 152 13.44 14.33 -14.38
C GLY A 152 12.75 12.99 -14.61
N VAL A 153 12.89 12.03 -13.69
CA VAL A 153 11.99 10.85 -13.67
C VAL A 153 10.59 11.29 -13.27
N ASP A 154 9.57 10.79 -13.98
CA ASP A 154 8.16 11.03 -13.69
C ASP A 154 7.31 9.81 -14.06
N PHE A 155 6.94 9.02 -13.05
CA PHE A 155 6.16 7.80 -13.22
C PHE A 155 4.83 7.85 -12.48
N GLU A 156 3.81 7.30 -13.13
CA GLU A 156 2.52 6.97 -12.53
C GLU A 156 2.29 5.46 -12.63
N ILE A 157 1.82 4.84 -11.55
CA ILE A 157 1.51 3.41 -11.50
C ILE A 157 0.10 3.26 -10.91
N ARG A 158 -0.76 2.51 -11.59
CA ARG A 158 -2.08 2.08 -11.09
C ARG A 158 -2.09 0.56 -10.93
N GLU A 159 -2.59 0.07 -9.81
CA GLU A 159 -2.62 -1.36 -9.52
C GLU A 159 -3.91 -1.71 -8.77
N GLY A 160 -4.66 -2.67 -9.31
CA GLY A 160 -5.76 -3.33 -8.63
C GLY A 160 -5.44 -4.79 -8.33
N MET A 161 -5.67 -5.22 -7.10
CA MET A 161 -5.39 -6.59 -6.69
C MET A 161 -6.42 -7.08 -5.67
N TYR A 162 -6.89 -8.31 -5.88
CA TYR A 162 -7.76 -8.99 -4.93
C TYR A 162 -6.91 -9.80 -3.95
N GLY A 163 -7.31 -9.77 -2.69
CA GLY A 163 -6.74 -10.57 -1.61
C GLY A 163 -7.80 -11.48 -1.00
N PHE A 164 -7.39 -12.68 -0.60
CA PHE A 164 -8.23 -13.56 0.21
C PHE A 164 -7.38 -14.28 1.25
N SER A 165 -7.87 -14.33 2.49
CA SER A 165 -7.22 -15.05 3.58
C SER A 165 -8.25 -15.62 4.57
N PRO A 166 -8.42 -16.96 4.62
CA PRO A 166 -9.20 -17.62 5.65
C PRO A 166 -8.31 -18.05 6.84
N MET A 167 -8.92 -18.02 8.02
CA MET A 167 -8.41 -18.58 9.27
C MET A 167 -9.46 -19.54 9.84
N PHE A 168 -9.02 -20.74 10.21
CA PHE A 168 -9.91 -21.81 10.64
C PHE A 168 -9.22 -22.77 11.59
N LEU A 169 -10.02 -23.58 12.28
CA LEU A 169 -9.57 -24.73 13.04
C LEU A 169 -10.42 -25.95 12.71
N SER A 170 -9.98 -27.13 13.12
CA SER A 170 -10.79 -28.35 13.09
C SER A 170 -11.25 -28.70 14.50
N LYS A 171 -12.49 -29.12 14.64
CA LYS A 171 -13.10 -29.58 15.89
C LYS A 171 -13.76 -30.94 15.68
N ASP A 172 -13.35 -31.92 16.49
CA ASP A 172 -13.92 -33.26 16.52
C ASP A 172 -14.35 -33.60 17.95
N GLY A 173 -15.62 -33.37 18.25
CA GLY A 173 -16.13 -33.46 19.62
C GLY A 173 -15.46 -32.44 20.55
N LYS A 174 -14.60 -32.93 21.46
CA LYS A 174 -13.84 -32.11 22.41
C LYS A 174 -12.44 -31.76 21.91
N ASP A 175 -11.95 -32.49 20.90
CA ASP A 175 -10.61 -32.27 20.36
C ASP A 175 -10.64 -31.09 19.39
N THR A 176 -9.66 -30.22 19.50
CA THR A 176 -9.55 -29.00 18.68
C THR A 176 -8.13 -28.87 18.19
N SER A 177 -7.96 -28.60 16.90
CA SER A 177 -6.64 -28.31 16.34
C SER A 177 -6.20 -26.90 16.72
N SER A 178 -4.93 -26.59 16.48
CA SER A 178 -4.47 -25.20 16.40
C SER A 178 -5.21 -24.43 15.30
N PHE A 179 -5.16 -23.10 15.37
CA PHE A 179 -5.55 -22.25 14.26
C PHE A 179 -4.63 -22.48 13.05
N ASN A 180 -5.24 -22.53 11.88
CA ASN A 180 -4.57 -22.62 10.60
C ASN A 180 -5.11 -21.50 9.69
N GLY A 181 -4.35 -21.16 8.67
CA GLY A 181 -4.77 -20.19 7.69
C GLY A 181 -3.92 -20.24 6.45
N THR A 182 -4.39 -19.57 5.41
CA THR A 182 -3.65 -19.37 4.17
C THR A 182 -4.02 -18.00 3.61
N GLY A 183 -3.37 -17.59 2.53
CA GLY A 183 -3.78 -16.40 1.81
C GLY A 183 -3.15 -16.32 0.44
N PHE A 184 -3.82 -15.61 -0.45
CA PHE A 184 -3.27 -15.27 -1.76
C PHE A 184 -3.66 -13.85 -2.14
N SER A 185 -2.91 -13.31 -3.09
CA SER A 185 -3.27 -12.11 -3.82
C SER A 185 -3.15 -12.37 -5.30
N ALA A 186 -4.11 -11.91 -6.07
CA ALA A 186 -4.19 -12.19 -7.50
C ALA A 186 -4.74 -11.00 -8.28
N LEU A 187 -4.26 -10.87 -9.52
CA LEU A 187 -5.00 -10.17 -10.56
C LEU A 187 -6.18 -11.05 -10.96
N LYS A 188 -7.32 -10.44 -11.28
CA LYS A 188 -8.46 -11.17 -11.83
C LYS A 188 -8.25 -11.49 -13.31
#